data_AF-A0A3D3WYS7-F1
#
_entry.id   AF-A0A3D3WYS7-F1
#
_cell.length_a   1.000
_cell.length_b   1.000
_cell.length_c   1.000
_cell.angle_alpha   90.00
_cell.angle_beta   90.00
_cell.angle_gamma   90.00
#
_symmetry.space_group_name_H-M   'P 1'
#
loop_
_entity.id
_entity.type
_entity.pdbx_description
1 polymer ?
#
loop_
_entity_poly.entity_id
_entity_poly.type
_entity_poly.pdbx_seq_one_letter_code
_entity_poly.pdbx_strand_id
1 'polypeptide(L)'
;MQIRLKLVFLVMSAAILASIGAASDANPAAPVLAVSPNPAVANQTVSLLGTGFTPATTPGGTGSAGVHRITGTGGSQITVGGSLLTAPNVTYPINFDESGNWATSITIPVNINTVASGPLEIKVVDDVGLTLTTQLTLKSPDITISPASGGRTSSVVITGDGFPASNPATSDDVQINITYGGATVNVLAPNISGEISGTFQVPSTAAIPSTNVVRATVSGYDFSAITAHSVPAAALSVSPESGLPGSIITIFGESFPSSALVTSMRAGNISVLGSPAPVTDAAGRFTSFFVVPLFLPGEESIVVTAGGTTAVTEFTVRDGPVVSQPTPSPDLTTGAAEALVTLTRGDNLVRVWHFDNGSKRWTFFDPRPAFANANTIKVMESGKVYWVQVNKNQSAMLNGKVVEVFQGWNLLPW
;
A
#
# COMPACT_ATOMS: atom_id res chain seq x y z
N MET A 1 31.13 -3.40 -36.50
CA MET A 1 31.15 -4.71 -35.82
C MET A 1 30.07 -4.69 -34.74
N GLN A 2 28.78 -4.76 -35.09
CA GLN A 2 28.00 -5.99 -35.24
C GLN A 2 28.33 -7.01 -34.15
N ILE A 3 27.45 -7.16 -33.15
CA ILE A 3 26.97 -8.44 -32.62
C ILE A 3 25.53 -8.24 -32.14
N ARG A 4 24.64 -9.07 -32.71
CA ARG A 4 23.25 -9.34 -32.35
C ARG A 4 23.19 -10.42 -31.26
N LEU A 5 22.16 -10.43 -30.42
CA LEU A 5 21.47 -11.65 -29.92
C LEU A 5 20.25 -11.21 -29.07
N LYS A 6 19.02 -11.27 -29.59
CA LYS A 6 18.06 -12.40 -29.69
C LYS A 6 17.28 -12.68 -28.38
N LEU A 7 15.95 -12.78 -28.59
CA LEU A 7 14.97 -13.65 -27.93
C LEU A 7 14.53 -13.31 -26.49
N VAL A 8 13.30 -12.79 -26.38
CA VAL A 8 12.25 -13.36 -25.51
C VAL A 8 10.93 -13.29 -26.29
N PHE A 9 10.56 -14.41 -26.90
CA PHE A 9 9.23 -14.67 -27.46
C PHE A 9 8.88 -16.08 -26.98
N LEU A 10 8.16 -16.19 -25.86
CA LEU A 10 7.44 -17.41 -25.50
C LEU A 10 6.50 -17.13 -24.32
N VAL A 11 5.39 -17.87 -24.32
CA VAL A 11 4.39 -18.06 -23.25
C VAL A 11 3.14 -17.19 -23.38
N MET A 12 2.26 -17.57 -24.32
CA MET A 12 0.88 -18.01 -24.01
C MET A 12 0.19 -18.45 -25.31
N SER A 13 0.29 -19.75 -25.63
CA SER A 13 -0.55 -20.41 -26.63
C SER A 13 -0.47 -21.91 -26.38
N ALA A 14 -1.00 -22.34 -25.24
CA ALA A 14 -1.11 -23.75 -24.88
C ALA A 14 -2.43 -23.99 -24.13
N ALA A 15 -3.55 -23.64 -24.75
CA ALA A 15 -4.88 -24.00 -24.25
C ALA A 15 -5.95 -24.01 -25.36
N ILE A 16 -5.61 -24.37 -26.61
CA ILE A 16 -6.62 -24.72 -27.62
C ILE A 16 -6.03 -25.82 -28.52
N LEU A 17 -5.83 -27.03 -28.00
CA LEU A 17 -5.69 -28.22 -28.85
C LEU A 17 -5.95 -29.47 -28.01
N ALA A 18 -7.22 -29.82 -27.84
CA ALA A 18 -7.64 -31.11 -27.31
C ALA A 18 -8.95 -31.54 -27.98
N SER A 19 -8.82 -32.11 -29.18
CA SER A 19 -9.62 -33.23 -29.73
C SER A 19 -9.58 -33.20 -31.27
N ILE A 20 -8.58 -33.85 -31.88
CA ILE A 20 -8.71 -34.33 -33.25
C ILE A 20 -8.21 -35.76 -33.26
N GLY A 21 -9.14 -36.68 -32.97
CA GLY A 21 -9.01 -38.09 -33.32
C GLY A 21 -9.24 -38.25 -34.82
N ALA A 22 -8.47 -39.14 -35.43
CA ALA A 22 -8.55 -39.46 -36.85
C ALA A 22 -9.95 -39.96 -37.24
N ALA A 23 -10.61 -39.25 -38.16
CA ALA A 23 -11.69 -39.79 -38.99
C ALA A 23 -11.76 -38.99 -40.29
N SER A 24 -11.72 -39.73 -41.40
CA SER A 24 -11.98 -39.33 -42.78
C SER A 24 -13.41 -38.78 -42.96
N ASP A 25 -13.57 -37.87 -43.93
CA ASP A 25 -14.77 -37.10 -44.27
C ASP A 25 -15.15 -35.98 -43.29
N ALA A 26 -14.27 -34.99 -43.16
CA ALA A 26 -14.62 -33.73 -42.51
C ALA A 26 -15.34 -32.81 -43.51
N ASN A 27 -16.64 -32.59 -43.28
CA ASN A 27 -17.29 -31.33 -43.63
C ASN A 27 -16.31 -30.17 -43.29
N PRO A 28 -16.00 -29.23 -44.20
CA PRO A 28 -15.08 -28.15 -43.87
C PRO A 28 -15.57 -27.48 -42.59
N ALA A 29 -14.71 -27.44 -41.57
CA ALA A 29 -15.06 -26.86 -40.29
C ALA A 29 -15.62 -25.46 -40.52
N ALA A 30 -16.74 -25.13 -39.87
CA ALA A 30 -17.37 -23.82 -40.02
C ALA A 30 -16.33 -22.73 -39.72
N PRO A 31 -16.33 -21.60 -40.45
CA PRO A 31 -15.36 -20.55 -40.25
C PRO A 31 -15.47 -19.97 -38.83
N VAL A 32 -14.32 -19.73 -38.19
CA VAL A 32 -14.23 -19.27 -36.80
C VAL A 32 -13.35 -18.04 -36.70
N LEU A 33 -13.75 -17.10 -35.84
CA LEU A 33 -12.93 -15.99 -35.37
C LEU A 33 -12.80 -16.08 -33.84
N ALA A 34 -11.57 -16.17 -33.36
CA ALA A 34 -11.25 -16.25 -31.94
C ALA A 34 -10.35 -15.09 -31.50
N VAL A 35 -10.52 -14.65 -30.26
CA VAL A 35 -9.73 -13.60 -29.61
C VAL A 35 -9.17 -14.09 -28.28
N SER A 36 -7.90 -13.78 -27.98
CA SER A 36 -7.25 -14.12 -26.72
C SER A 36 -6.21 -13.06 -26.32
N PRO A 37 -6.14 -12.63 -25.05
CA PRO A 37 -7.01 -13.03 -23.94
C PRO A 37 -8.45 -12.51 -24.08
N ASN A 38 -9.38 -13.19 -23.40
CA ASN A 38 -10.77 -12.78 -23.20
C ASN A 38 -11.19 -13.28 -21.80
N PRO A 39 -11.42 -12.41 -20.80
CA PRO A 39 -11.59 -10.96 -20.91
C PRO A 39 -10.27 -10.18 -21.13
N ALA A 40 -10.38 -8.93 -21.58
CA ALA A 40 -9.27 -7.99 -21.77
C ALA A 40 -9.65 -6.57 -21.33
N VAL A 41 -8.70 -5.64 -21.38
CA VAL A 41 -8.91 -4.20 -21.13
C VAL A 41 -8.60 -3.37 -22.37
N ALA A 42 -9.07 -2.11 -22.40
CA ALA A 42 -8.61 -1.15 -23.40
C ALA A 42 -7.09 -1.02 -23.39
N ASN A 43 -6.52 -0.65 -24.53
CA ASN A 43 -5.08 -0.58 -24.79
C ASN A 43 -4.32 -1.91 -24.66
N GLN A 44 -4.93 -3.02 -24.26
CA GLN A 44 -4.25 -4.30 -24.21
C GLN A 44 -4.05 -4.86 -25.62
N THR A 45 -2.90 -5.51 -25.86
CA THR A 45 -2.70 -6.29 -27.07
C THR A 45 -3.36 -7.67 -26.93
N VAL A 46 -4.20 -8.03 -27.89
CA VAL A 46 -4.84 -9.34 -27.99
C VAL A 46 -4.47 -10.00 -29.32
N SER A 47 -4.41 -11.32 -29.33
CA SER A 47 -4.26 -12.13 -30.54
C SER A 47 -5.63 -12.45 -31.13
N LEU A 48 -5.75 -12.27 -32.45
CA LEU A 48 -6.86 -12.76 -33.24
C LEU A 48 -6.41 -13.94 -34.08
N LEU A 49 -7.23 -14.97 -34.11
CA LEU A 49 -7.07 -16.15 -34.96
C LEU A 49 -8.33 -16.30 -35.81
N GLY A 50 -8.17 -16.32 -37.13
CA GLY A 50 -9.23 -16.61 -38.08
C GLY A 50 -8.98 -17.93 -38.79
N THR A 51 -10.03 -18.72 -38.98
CA THR A 51 -10.03 -19.93 -39.81
C THR A 51 -11.24 -19.95 -40.74
N GLY A 52 -11.08 -20.57 -41.92
CA GLY A 52 -12.14 -20.65 -42.92
C GLY A 52 -12.44 -19.33 -43.64
N PHE A 53 -11.49 -18.38 -43.67
CA PHE A 53 -11.57 -17.25 -44.59
C PHE A 53 -11.28 -17.70 -46.03
N THR A 54 -11.47 -16.82 -47.02
CA THR A 54 -11.19 -17.16 -48.41
C THR A 54 -9.73 -17.61 -48.58
N PRO A 55 -9.46 -18.87 -48.99
CA PRO A 55 -8.10 -19.39 -49.07
C PRO A 55 -7.21 -18.57 -50.00
N ALA A 56 -5.93 -18.41 -49.65
CA ALA A 56 -4.97 -17.64 -50.47
C ALA A 56 -4.77 -18.22 -51.88
N THR A 57 -5.10 -19.49 -52.08
CA THR A 57 -5.05 -20.20 -53.37
C THR A 57 -6.24 -19.90 -54.28
N THR A 58 -7.30 -19.27 -53.75
CA THR A 58 -8.47 -18.86 -54.55
C THR A 58 -8.08 -17.69 -55.45
N PRO A 59 -8.36 -17.73 -56.76
CA PRO A 59 -8.06 -16.60 -57.64
C PRO A 59 -8.92 -15.37 -57.33
N GLY A 60 -8.36 -14.17 -57.51
CA GLY A 60 -9.10 -12.91 -57.45
C GLY A 60 -8.83 -12.08 -56.18
N GLY A 61 -7.88 -12.49 -55.34
CA GLY A 61 -7.46 -11.70 -54.19
C GLY A 61 -6.69 -10.44 -54.56
N THR A 62 -6.65 -9.51 -53.62
CA THR A 62 -6.04 -8.18 -53.75
C THR A 62 -4.52 -8.18 -53.58
N GLY A 63 -3.93 -9.33 -53.24
CA GLY A 63 -2.52 -9.47 -52.98
C GLY A 63 -1.62 -9.71 -54.19
N SER A 64 -0.30 -9.67 -53.95
CA SER A 64 0.68 -10.16 -54.91
C SER A 64 0.37 -11.60 -55.28
N ALA A 65 0.38 -11.93 -56.58
CA ALA A 65 -0.07 -13.22 -57.12
C ALA A 65 -1.58 -13.52 -56.93
N GLY A 66 -2.40 -12.52 -56.59
CA GLY A 66 -3.85 -12.68 -56.46
C GLY A 66 -4.29 -13.34 -55.16
N VAL A 67 -3.45 -13.31 -54.11
CA VAL A 67 -3.77 -13.93 -52.81
C VAL A 67 -4.74 -13.08 -51.98
N HIS A 68 -5.69 -13.75 -51.33
CA HIS A 68 -6.66 -13.12 -50.42
C HIS A 68 -6.02 -12.69 -49.09
N ARG A 69 -6.57 -11.61 -48.52
CA ARG A 69 -6.04 -10.93 -47.32
C ARG A 69 -7.07 -9.99 -46.71
N ILE A 70 -6.81 -9.53 -45.49
CA ILE A 70 -7.46 -8.33 -44.95
C ILE A 70 -6.59 -7.13 -45.30
N THR A 71 -7.13 -6.18 -46.07
CA THR A 71 -6.34 -5.07 -46.62
C THR A 71 -6.28 -3.83 -45.72
N GLY A 72 -7.28 -3.66 -44.83
CA GLY A 72 -7.46 -2.44 -44.05
C GLY A 72 -8.00 -1.27 -44.86
N THR A 73 -8.47 -1.49 -46.09
CA THR A 73 -9.00 -0.44 -46.97
C THR A 73 -10.28 -0.91 -47.67
N GLY A 74 -11.16 0.04 -48.01
CA GLY A 74 -12.44 -0.27 -48.62
C GLY A 74 -13.31 -1.14 -47.71
N GLY A 75 -13.84 -2.24 -48.25
CA GLY A 75 -14.68 -3.18 -47.51
C GLY A 75 -13.92 -4.18 -46.63
N SER A 76 -12.60 -4.30 -46.78
CA SER A 76 -11.77 -5.34 -46.14
C SER A 76 -11.04 -4.78 -44.92
N GLN A 77 -11.52 -5.10 -43.72
CA GLN A 77 -11.19 -4.37 -42.50
C GLN A 77 -11.47 -5.15 -41.22
N ILE A 78 -10.81 -4.74 -40.13
CA ILE A 78 -11.13 -5.17 -38.76
C ILE A 78 -11.77 -3.98 -38.05
N THR A 79 -12.90 -4.21 -37.40
CA THR A 79 -13.58 -3.22 -36.56
C THR A 79 -13.73 -3.76 -35.14
N VAL A 80 -13.58 -2.88 -34.16
CA VAL A 80 -13.71 -3.15 -32.73
C VAL A 80 -14.72 -2.17 -32.15
N GLY A 81 -15.84 -2.68 -31.62
CA GLY A 81 -16.96 -1.83 -31.18
C GLY A 81 -17.51 -0.95 -32.32
N GLY A 82 -17.51 -1.47 -33.55
CA GLY A 82 -17.93 -0.75 -34.75
C GLY A 82 -16.92 0.27 -35.30
N SER A 83 -15.78 0.50 -34.63
CA SER A 83 -14.74 1.42 -35.09
C SER A 83 -13.67 0.68 -35.90
N LEU A 84 -13.31 1.20 -37.08
CA LEU A 84 -12.20 0.68 -37.89
C LEU A 84 -10.89 0.75 -37.11
N LEU A 85 -10.16 -0.37 -37.05
CA LEU A 85 -8.80 -0.36 -36.53
C LEU A 85 -7.84 0.20 -37.59
N THR A 86 -6.99 1.13 -37.16
CA THR A 86 -5.89 1.67 -37.98
C THR A 86 -4.58 1.53 -37.21
N ALA A 87 -3.46 1.87 -37.85
CA ALA A 87 -2.21 2.04 -37.12
C ALA A 87 -2.39 3.07 -35.98
N PRO A 88 -1.78 2.86 -34.80
CA PRO A 88 -0.87 1.75 -34.45
C PRO A 88 -1.58 0.48 -33.94
N ASN A 89 -2.91 0.47 -33.84
CA ASN A 89 -3.66 -0.62 -33.21
C ASN A 89 -3.70 -1.92 -34.04
N VAL A 90 -3.38 -1.85 -35.33
CA VAL A 90 -3.23 -3.01 -36.21
C VAL A 90 -2.26 -2.67 -37.34
N THR A 91 -1.56 -3.68 -37.85
CA THR A 91 -0.75 -3.58 -39.08
C THR A 91 -1.43 -4.35 -40.20
N TYR A 92 -1.69 -3.67 -41.31
CA TYR A 92 -2.20 -4.26 -42.55
C TYR A 92 -1.10 -4.32 -43.63
N PRO A 93 -1.24 -5.20 -44.63
CA PRO A 93 -2.27 -6.23 -44.78
C PRO A 93 -2.03 -7.45 -43.88
N ILE A 94 -3.10 -8.20 -43.59
CA ILE A 94 -3.01 -9.51 -42.91
C ILE A 94 -3.22 -10.59 -43.97
N ASN A 95 -2.17 -11.36 -44.24
CA ASN A 95 -2.19 -12.41 -45.26
C ASN A 95 -2.76 -13.71 -44.69
N PHE A 96 -3.44 -14.47 -45.55
CA PHE A 96 -3.95 -15.79 -45.23
C PHE A 96 -2.98 -16.88 -45.69
N ASP A 97 -3.08 -18.07 -45.07
CA ASP A 97 -2.44 -19.28 -45.57
C ASP A 97 -3.27 -19.93 -46.71
N GLU A 98 -2.76 -21.06 -47.24
CA GLU A 98 -3.39 -21.81 -48.32
C GLU A 98 -4.78 -22.38 -47.96
N SER A 99 -5.13 -22.41 -46.68
CA SER A 99 -6.42 -22.87 -46.15
C SER A 99 -7.31 -21.73 -45.64
N GLY A 100 -6.89 -20.48 -45.78
CA GLY A 100 -7.65 -19.33 -45.31
C GLY A 100 -7.54 -19.08 -43.80
N ASN A 101 -6.49 -19.59 -43.15
CA ASN A 101 -6.21 -19.28 -41.76
C ASN A 101 -5.22 -18.12 -41.64
N TRP A 102 -5.31 -17.39 -40.53
CA TRP A 102 -4.40 -16.30 -40.22
C TRP A 102 -4.37 -16.02 -38.72
N ALA A 103 -3.28 -15.43 -38.27
CA ALA A 103 -3.14 -14.90 -36.93
C ALA A 103 -2.54 -13.49 -36.98
N THR A 104 -3.04 -12.59 -36.14
CA THR A 104 -2.46 -11.26 -35.97
C THR A 104 -2.61 -10.80 -34.53
N SER A 105 -1.84 -9.77 -34.15
CA SER A 105 -2.05 -9.06 -32.90
C SER A 105 -2.70 -7.72 -33.20
N ILE A 106 -3.72 -7.38 -32.41
CA ILE A 106 -4.33 -6.05 -32.41
C ILE A 106 -4.22 -5.45 -31.01
N THR A 107 -4.16 -4.13 -30.93
CA THR A 107 -4.37 -3.40 -29.68
C THR A 107 -5.81 -2.92 -29.61
N ILE A 108 -6.49 -3.16 -28.50
CA ILE A 108 -7.83 -2.60 -28.29
C ILE A 108 -7.67 -1.08 -28.14
N PRO A 109 -8.27 -0.24 -29.00
CA PRO A 109 -8.10 1.21 -28.92
C PRO A 109 -8.63 1.76 -27.60
N VAL A 110 -8.16 2.92 -27.15
CA VAL A 110 -8.71 3.61 -25.97
C VAL A 110 -9.71 4.66 -26.43
N ASN A 111 -11.00 4.43 -26.17
CA ASN A 111 -12.08 5.37 -26.45
C ASN A 111 -13.29 5.05 -25.57
N ILE A 112 -14.35 5.87 -25.64
CA ILE A 112 -15.54 5.72 -24.80
C ILE A 112 -16.22 4.34 -24.87
N ASN A 113 -16.16 3.65 -26.02
CA ASN A 113 -16.78 2.34 -26.21
C ASN A 113 -15.92 1.20 -25.65
N THR A 114 -14.60 1.39 -25.59
CA THR A 114 -13.65 0.36 -25.16
C THR A 114 -13.19 0.51 -23.72
N VAL A 115 -13.34 1.70 -23.14
CA VAL A 115 -13.26 1.85 -21.68
C VAL A 115 -14.56 1.41 -21.01
N ALA A 116 -15.69 1.34 -21.73
CA ALA A 116 -16.92 0.79 -21.17
C ALA A 116 -16.78 -0.71 -20.88
N SER A 117 -17.19 -1.16 -19.70
CA SER A 117 -17.18 -2.58 -19.34
C SER A 117 -18.24 -3.37 -20.12
N GLY A 118 -17.99 -4.66 -20.35
CA GLY A 118 -18.98 -5.57 -20.93
C GLY A 118 -18.60 -6.12 -22.31
N PRO A 119 -19.55 -6.74 -23.03
CA PRO A 119 -19.27 -7.38 -24.31
C PRO A 119 -19.04 -6.34 -25.41
N LEU A 120 -18.00 -6.58 -26.21
CA LEU A 120 -17.59 -5.76 -27.33
C LEU A 120 -17.44 -6.66 -28.58
N GLU A 121 -18.09 -6.28 -29.68
CA GLU A 121 -17.93 -7.01 -30.94
C GLU A 121 -16.60 -6.69 -31.62
N ILE A 122 -15.94 -7.73 -32.09
CA ILE A 122 -14.85 -7.64 -33.07
C ILE A 122 -15.38 -8.26 -34.37
N LYS A 123 -15.36 -7.47 -35.44
CA LYS A 123 -15.81 -7.89 -36.76
C LYS A 123 -14.65 -7.80 -37.75
N VAL A 124 -14.47 -8.85 -38.54
CA VAL A 124 -13.43 -8.96 -39.58
C VAL A 124 -14.10 -9.23 -40.91
N VAL A 125 -13.70 -8.48 -41.94
CA VAL A 125 -14.16 -8.64 -43.32
C VAL A 125 -12.95 -8.81 -44.23
N ASP A 126 -12.92 -9.86 -45.05
CA ASP A 126 -11.85 -10.05 -46.04
C ASP A 126 -12.08 -9.26 -47.33
N ASP A 127 -11.20 -9.43 -48.32
CA ASP A 127 -11.23 -8.70 -49.59
C ASP A 127 -12.32 -9.14 -50.58
N VAL A 128 -13.07 -10.22 -50.28
CA VAL A 128 -14.26 -10.63 -51.04
C VAL A 128 -15.57 -10.41 -50.28
N GLY A 129 -15.49 -9.88 -49.06
CA GLY A 129 -16.64 -9.49 -48.24
C GLY A 129 -17.13 -10.55 -47.25
N LEU A 130 -16.42 -11.69 -47.12
CA LEU A 130 -16.75 -12.67 -46.09
C LEU A 130 -16.55 -12.02 -44.72
N THR A 131 -17.58 -12.10 -43.89
CA THR A 131 -17.65 -11.42 -42.60
C THR A 131 -17.73 -12.43 -41.48
N LEU A 132 -16.82 -12.35 -40.51
CA LEU A 132 -16.90 -13.09 -39.24
C LEU A 132 -16.87 -12.12 -38.06
N THR A 133 -17.51 -12.52 -36.97
CA THR A 133 -17.58 -11.76 -35.73
C THR A 133 -17.20 -12.61 -34.54
N THR A 134 -16.62 -12.00 -33.52
CA THR A 134 -16.38 -12.60 -32.21
C THR A 134 -16.65 -11.57 -31.11
N GLN A 135 -16.84 -12.03 -29.87
CA GLN A 135 -17.09 -11.15 -28.73
C GLN A 135 -15.89 -11.13 -27.78
N LEU A 136 -15.43 -9.93 -27.46
CA LEU A 136 -14.46 -9.65 -26.42
C LEU A 136 -15.19 -9.10 -25.19
N THR A 137 -14.93 -9.66 -24.01
CA THR A 137 -15.44 -9.11 -22.75
C THR A 137 -14.43 -8.12 -22.17
N LEU A 138 -14.84 -6.86 -22.03
CA LEU A 138 -14.05 -5.82 -21.38
C LEU A 138 -14.25 -5.87 -19.86
N LYS A 139 -13.13 -5.87 -19.13
CA LYS A 139 -13.14 -5.92 -17.65
C LYS A 139 -13.70 -4.62 -17.06
N SER A 140 -14.31 -4.75 -15.89
CA SER A 140 -14.64 -3.60 -15.03
C SER A 140 -13.47 -3.36 -14.06
N PRO A 141 -13.13 -2.11 -13.74
CA PRO A 141 -12.03 -1.80 -12.87
C PRO A 141 -12.44 -2.11 -11.42
N ASP A 142 -11.49 -2.63 -10.65
CA ASP A 142 -11.65 -2.87 -9.23
C ASP A 142 -10.39 -2.41 -8.48
N ILE A 143 -10.55 -2.01 -7.22
CA ILE A 143 -9.45 -1.61 -6.35
C ILE A 143 -9.62 -2.12 -4.93
N THR A 144 -8.50 -2.47 -4.30
CA THR A 144 -8.45 -2.83 -2.88
C THR A 144 -7.41 -1.99 -2.15
N ILE A 145 -7.64 -1.80 -0.84
CA ILE A 145 -6.74 -1.06 0.05
C ILE A 145 -6.34 -1.98 1.20
N SER A 146 -5.04 -2.03 1.48
CA SER A 146 -4.49 -2.80 2.60
C SER A 146 -3.51 -1.96 3.43
N PRO A 147 -3.73 -1.82 4.74
CA PRO A 147 -4.92 -2.26 5.48
C PRO A 147 -6.19 -1.48 5.11
N ALA A 148 -7.38 -2.07 5.29
CA ALA A 148 -8.67 -1.41 5.03
C ALA A 148 -9.01 -0.30 6.05
N SER A 149 -8.26 -0.24 7.16
CA SER A 149 -8.34 0.82 8.16
C SER A 149 -6.96 1.25 8.62
N GLY A 150 -6.79 2.54 8.86
CA GLY A 150 -5.52 3.14 9.26
C GLY A 150 -5.70 4.56 9.77
N GLY A 151 -4.88 4.94 10.74
CA GLY A 151 -4.85 6.30 11.27
C GLY A 151 -4.33 7.31 10.24
N ARG A 152 -4.39 8.61 10.59
CA ARG A 152 -3.71 9.66 9.81
C ARG A 152 -2.24 9.31 9.62
N THR A 153 -1.67 9.63 8.46
CA THR A 153 -0.24 9.42 8.14
C THR A 153 0.21 7.96 8.19
N SER A 154 -0.71 7.00 8.28
CA SER A 154 -0.37 5.60 8.05
C SER A 154 -0.24 5.33 6.55
N SER A 155 0.75 4.53 6.17
CA SER A 155 0.90 4.08 4.79
C SER A 155 -0.13 2.99 4.49
N VAL A 156 -0.78 3.10 3.35
CA VAL A 156 -1.65 2.04 2.81
C VAL A 156 -1.18 1.67 1.41
N VAL A 157 -1.39 0.41 1.05
CA VAL A 157 -1.17 -0.12 -0.29
C VAL A 157 -2.50 -0.09 -1.03
N ILE A 158 -2.49 0.41 -2.25
CA ILE A 158 -3.58 0.30 -3.20
C ILE A 158 -3.18 -0.67 -4.31
N THR A 159 -4.04 -1.63 -4.59
CA THR A 159 -3.94 -2.49 -5.77
C THR A 159 -5.22 -2.40 -6.58
N GLY A 160 -5.14 -2.66 -7.87
CA GLY A 160 -6.30 -2.69 -8.72
C GLY A 160 -6.05 -3.41 -10.03
N ASP A 161 -7.14 -3.69 -10.73
CA ASP A 161 -7.17 -4.46 -11.98
C ASP A 161 -8.33 -3.95 -12.85
N GLY A 162 -8.32 -4.27 -14.15
CA GLY A 162 -9.38 -3.88 -15.08
C GLY A 162 -9.29 -2.45 -15.61
N PHE A 163 -8.16 -1.76 -15.42
CA PHE A 163 -7.90 -0.45 -16.01
C PHE A 163 -7.35 -0.59 -17.44
N PRO A 164 -7.47 0.43 -18.32
CA PRO A 164 -6.80 0.39 -19.62
C PRO A 164 -5.30 0.14 -19.45
N ALA A 165 -4.72 -0.80 -20.19
CA ALA A 165 -3.34 -1.22 -20.02
C ALA A 165 -2.35 -0.12 -20.45
N SER A 166 -1.11 -0.20 -19.95
CA SER A 166 0.00 0.43 -20.66
C SER A 166 0.36 -0.41 -21.88
N ASN A 167 0.67 0.25 -23.00
CA ASN A 167 1.05 -0.47 -24.20
C ASN A 167 2.14 0.27 -24.98
N PRO A 168 3.34 -0.31 -25.14
CA PRO A 168 4.45 0.32 -25.85
C PRO A 168 4.21 0.46 -27.36
N ALA A 169 3.23 -0.25 -27.92
CA ALA A 169 2.82 -0.08 -29.32
C ALA A 169 2.00 1.20 -29.55
N THR A 170 1.47 1.79 -28.48
CA THR A 170 0.67 3.03 -28.52
C THR A 170 1.41 4.15 -27.81
N SER A 171 1.11 5.39 -28.16
CA SER A 171 1.60 6.58 -27.44
C SER A 171 0.67 6.99 -26.29
N ASP A 172 -0.31 6.16 -25.95
CA ASP A 172 -1.31 6.48 -24.94
C ASP A 172 -0.72 6.26 -23.53
N ASP A 173 -0.36 7.37 -22.87
CA ASP A 173 0.06 7.38 -21.48
C ASP A 173 -1.17 7.33 -20.57
N VAL A 174 -1.62 6.12 -20.26
CA VAL A 174 -2.77 5.91 -19.37
C VAL A 174 -2.36 6.21 -17.93
N GLN A 175 -3.01 7.20 -17.33
CA GLN A 175 -2.80 7.58 -15.95
C GLN A 175 -4.08 7.38 -15.14
N ILE A 176 -3.93 6.87 -13.92
CA ILE A 176 -5.01 6.62 -12.97
C ILE A 176 -4.85 7.55 -11.77
N ASN A 177 -5.76 8.51 -11.64
CA ASN A 177 -5.78 9.46 -10.52
C ASN A 177 -6.40 8.78 -9.30
N ILE A 178 -5.61 8.68 -8.22
CA ILE A 178 -6.07 8.15 -6.93
C ILE A 178 -6.45 9.31 -6.03
N THR A 179 -7.70 9.32 -5.59
CA THR A 179 -8.24 10.33 -4.66
C THR A 179 -8.71 9.68 -3.36
N TYR A 180 -8.58 10.40 -2.26
CA TYR A 180 -9.03 10.02 -0.93
C TYR A 180 -9.91 11.15 -0.38
N GLY A 181 -11.20 10.88 -0.12
CA GLY A 181 -12.13 11.92 0.32
C GLY A 181 -12.23 13.11 -0.64
N GLY A 182 -11.98 12.87 -1.94
CA GLY A 182 -11.97 13.89 -3.00
C GLY A 182 -10.63 14.58 -3.27
N ALA A 183 -9.62 14.41 -2.42
CA ALA A 183 -8.29 14.98 -2.65
C ALA A 183 -7.35 13.97 -3.34
N THR A 184 -6.58 14.39 -4.34
CA THR A 184 -5.60 13.52 -5.01
C THR A 184 -4.46 13.15 -4.06
N VAL A 185 -4.19 11.85 -3.93
CA VAL A 185 -3.13 11.30 -3.06
C VAL A 185 -2.03 10.59 -3.84
N ASN A 186 -2.32 10.13 -5.06
CA ASN A 186 -1.32 9.49 -5.94
C ASN A 186 -1.81 9.50 -7.40
N VAL A 187 -0.90 9.29 -8.35
CA VAL A 187 -1.20 9.00 -9.75
C VAL A 187 -0.42 7.76 -10.15
N LEU A 188 -1.10 6.73 -10.64
CA LEU A 188 -0.51 5.45 -10.99
C LEU A 188 -0.62 5.19 -12.49
N ALA A 189 0.38 4.50 -13.03
CA ALA A 189 0.32 3.94 -14.38
C ALA A 189 -0.02 2.44 -14.28
N PRO A 190 -0.97 1.93 -15.07
CA PRO A 190 -1.26 0.51 -15.14
C PRO A 190 -0.15 -0.25 -15.88
N ASN A 191 -0.01 -1.54 -15.58
CA ASN A 191 0.86 -2.43 -16.34
C ASN A 191 0.21 -2.88 -17.66
N ILE A 192 0.89 -3.76 -18.39
CA ILE A 192 0.43 -4.29 -19.69
C ILE A 192 -0.87 -5.12 -19.63
N SER A 193 -1.29 -5.51 -18.43
CA SER A 193 -2.52 -6.26 -18.18
C SER A 193 -3.65 -5.40 -17.61
N GLY A 194 -3.41 -4.10 -17.37
CA GLY A 194 -4.39 -3.21 -16.75
C GLY A 194 -4.39 -3.21 -15.22
N GLU A 195 -3.34 -3.74 -14.59
CA GLU A 195 -3.22 -3.76 -13.13
C GLU A 195 -2.46 -2.53 -12.63
N ILE A 196 -2.87 -2.00 -11.48
CA ILE A 196 -2.18 -0.92 -10.77
C ILE A 196 -1.71 -1.40 -9.39
N SER A 197 -0.59 -0.87 -8.93
CA SER A 197 -0.11 -1.06 -7.56
C SER A 197 0.66 0.17 -7.11
N GLY A 198 0.44 0.61 -5.88
CA GLY A 198 1.13 1.75 -5.32
C GLY A 198 0.83 1.93 -3.83
N THR A 199 1.40 2.98 -3.25
CA THR A 199 1.15 3.34 -1.86
C THR A 199 0.76 4.80 -1.76
N PHE A 200 0.05 5.15 -0.70
CA PHE A 200 -0.15 6.54 -0.30
C PHE A 200 -0.29 6.63 1.23
N GLN A 201 -0.14 7.84 1.76
CA GLN A 201 -0.36 8.13 3.17
C GLN A 201 -1.79 8.59 3.39
N VAL A 202 -2.48 8.04 4.38
CA VAL A 202 -3.78 8.55 4.81
C VAL A 202 -3.63 10.05 5.15
N PRO A 203 -4.43 10.95 4.55
CA PRO A 203 -4.26 12.39 4.76
C PRO A 203 -4.27 12.79 6.24
N SER A 204 -3.36 13.70 6.63
CA SER A 204 -3.28 14.23 7.99
C SER A 204 -4.50 15.05 8.39
N THR A 205 -5.32 15.46 7.41
CA THR A 205 -6.56 16.22 7.58
C THR A 205 -7.80 15.35 7.70
N ALA A 206 -7.70 14.03 7.52
CA ALA A 206 -8.86 13.13 7.59
C ALA A 206 -9.52 13.18 8.98
N ALA A 207 -10.85 13.24 9.05
CA ALA A 207 -11.55 13.28 10.34
C ALA A 207 -11.36 11.97 11.14
N ILE A 208 -11.41 12.08 12.47
CA ILE A 208 -11.31 10.93 13.39
C ILE A 208 -12.60 10.88 14.23
N PRO A 209 -13.38 9.79 14.19
CA PRO A 209 -13.36 8.72 13.18
C PRO A 209 -13.92 9.19 11.83
N SER A 210 -13.62 8.47 10.75
CA SER A 210 -14.30 8.67 9.46
C SER A 210 -14.20 7.47 8.54
N THR A 211 -15.16 7.32 7.62
CA THR A 211 -15.05 6.42 6.47
C THR A 211 -14.91 7.26 5.23
N ASN A 212 -13.83 7.06 4.48
CA ASN A 212 -13.49 7.87 3.32
C ASN A 212 -13.54 7.01 2.06
N VAL A 213 -14.07 7.61 0.99
CA VAL A 213 -14.04 6.99 -0.34
C VAL A 213 -12.66 7.17 -0.93
N VAL A 214 -12.04 6.05 -1.33
CA VAL A 214 -10.88 6.02 -2.21
C VAL A 214 -11.38 5.75 -3.63
N ARG A 215 -11.00 6.59 -4.58
CA ARG A 215 -11.41 6.45 -5.99
C ARG A 215 -10.19 6.45 -6.89
N ALA A 216 -10.13 5.48 -7.79
CA ALA A 216 -9.15 5.39 -8.87
C ALA A 216 -9.84 5.72 -10.20
N THR A 217 -9.50 6.84 -10.83
CA THR A 217 -10.17 7.34 -12.06
C THR A 217 -9.20 7.39 -13.23
N VAL A 218 -9.60 6.84 -14.38
CA VAL A 218 -8.80 6.95 -15.61
C VAL A 218 -8.81 8.41 -16.09
N SER A 219 -7.64 9.01 -16.27
CA SER A 219 -7.51 10.37 -16.78
C SER A 219 -8.21 10.54 -18.14
N GLY A 220 -9.07 11.55 -18.25
CA GLY A 220 -9.81 11.86 -19.49
C GLY A 220 -11.10 11.07 -19.70
N TYR A 221 -11.44 10.14 -18.80
CA TYR A 221 -12.65 9.31 -18.91
C TYR A 221 -13.42 9.28 -17.58
N ASP A 222 -14.75 9.22 -17.65
CA ASP A 222 -15.59 8.94 -16.47
C ASP A 222 -15.64 7.42 -16.20
N PHE A 223 -14.46 6.84 -15.98
CA PHE A 223 -14.28 5.42 -15.73
C PHE A 223 -13.43 5.26 -14.47
N SER A 224 -14.01 4.66 -13.43
CA SER A 224 -13.35 4.59 -12.12
C SER A 224 -13.78 3.37 -11.32
N ALA A 225 -12.92 3.00 -10.38
CA ALA A 225 -13.24 2.08 -9.30
C ALA A 225 -13.22 2.82 -7.96
N ILE A 226 -14.03 2.35 -7.01
CA ILE A 226 -14.12 2.90 -5.67
C ILE A 226 -13.98 1.82 -4.61
N THR A 227 -13.42 2.21 -3.47
CA THR A 227 -13.42 1.39 -2.26
C THR A 227 -13.42 2.30 -1.04
N ALA A 228 -13.73 1.75 0.13
CA ALA A 228 -13.78 2.51 1.38
C ALA A 228 -12.53 2.25 2.21
N HIS A 229 -12.02 3.29 2.86
CA HIS A 229 -10.98 3.19 3.88
C HIS A 229 -11.43 3.89 5.16
N SER A 230 -11.25 3.23 6.30
CA SER A 230 -11.69 3.75 7.61
C SER A 230 -10.54 4.35 8.41
N VAL A 231 -10.75 5.54 8.96
CA VAL A 231 -9.94 6.13 10.03
C VAL A 231 -10.62 5.81 11.36
N PRO A 232 -10.06 4.89 12.18
CA PRO A 232 -10.69 4.44 13.42
C PRO A 232 -10.82 5.57 14.45
N ALA A 233 -11.78 5.43 15.36
CA ALA A 233 -11.88 6.33 16.52
C ALA A 233 -10.70 6.09 17.47
N ALA A 234 -10.25 7.14 18.15
CA ALA A 234 -9.32 6.98 19.26
C ALA A 234 -10.00 6.19 20.39
N ALA A 235 -9.28 5.25 20.98
CA ALA A 235 -9.79 4.37 22.02
C ALA A 235 -8.85 4.36 23.23
N LEU A 236 -9.43 4.13 24.40
CA LEU A 236 -8.70 3.95 25.66
C LEU A 236 -9.11 2.62 26.28
N SER A 237 -8.13 1.94 26.86
CA SER A 237 -8.36 0.82 27.78
C SER A 237 -7.52 1.00 29.04
N VAL A 238 -7.94 0.36 30.12
CA VAL A 238 -7.28 0.44 31.41
C VAL A 238 -6.98 -0.93 31.99
N SER A 239 -5.90 -1.03 32.75
CA SER A 239 -5.58 -2.23 33.51
C SER A 239 -4.93 -1.89 34.86
N PRO A 240 -5.50 -2.33 35.99
CA PRO A 240 -6.80 -3.02 36.11
C PRO A 240 -8.00 -2.10 35.78
N GLU A 241 -9.18 -2.66 35.52
CA GLU A 241 -10.42 -1.88 35.25
C GLU A 241 -11.07 -1.34 36.55
N SER A 242 -10.52 -1.71 37.71
CA SER A 242 -11.00 -1.23 39.01
C SER A 242 -9.90 -1.20 40.05
N GLY A 243 -10.04 -0.31 41.04
CA GLY A 243 -9.02 -0.11 42.07
C GLY A 243 -9.54 0.62 43.31
N LEU A 244 -8.82 0.48 44.42
CA LEU A 244 -9.02 1.29 45.63
C LEU A 244 -8.33 2.66 45.44
N PRO A 245 -8.74 3.72 46.16
CA PRO A 245 -7.96 4.96 46.22
C PRO A 245 -6.49 4.67 46.55
N GLY A 246 -5.57 5.27 45.78
CA GLY A 246 -4.12 5.05 45.91
C GLY A 246 -3.55 3.82 45.20
N SER A 247 -4.39 3.00 44.54
CA SER A 247 -3.91 1.96 43.61
C SER A 247 -3.45 2.56 42.29
N ILE A 248 -2.72 1.78 41.47
CA ILE A 248 -2.25 2.24 40.16
C ILE A 248 -3.07 1.63 39.04
N ILE A 249 -3.50 2.49 38.12
CA ILE A 249 -4.15 2.09 36.86
C ILE A 249 -3.21 2.46 35.70
N THR A 250 -2.97 1.50 34.82
CA THR A 250 -2.30 1.71 33.54
C THR A 250 -3.34 2.05 32.48
N ILE A 251 -3.10 3.08 31.68
CA ILE A 251 -3.92 3.51 30.55
C ILE A 251 -3.18 3.17 29.26
N PHE A 252 -3.87 2.51 28.34
CA PHE A 252 -3.43 2.29 26.97
C PHE A 252 -4.29 3.14 26.03
N GLY A 253 -3.65 3.92 25.17
CA GLY A 253 -4.33 4.62 24.09
C GLY A 253 -4.03 3.99 22.74
N GLU A 254 -5.02 3.98 21.88
CA GLU A 254 -4.92 3.49 20.51
C GLU A 254 -5.59 4.47 19.53
N SER A 255 -5.13 4.47 18.27
CA SER A 255 -5.73 5.25 17.18
C SER A 255 -5.82 6.77 17.43
N PHE A 256 -4.98 7.31 18.32
CA PHE A 256 -4.79 8.75 18.43
C PHE A 256 -3.95 9.28 17.26
N PRO A 257 -3.92 10.61 17.01
CA PRO A 257 -2.99 11.19 16.06
C PRO A 257 -1.55 10.76 16.35
N SER A 258 -0.77 10.45 15.31
CA SER A 258 0.62 9.99 15.43
C SER A 258 1.54 11.09 15.94
N SER A 259 2.58 10.73 16.71
CA SER A 259 3.57 11.68 17.24
C SER A 259 2.97 12.89 17.97
N ALA A 260 1.82 12.69 18.60
CA ALA A 260 1.04 13.72 19.24
C ALA A 260 1.30 13.72 20.75
N LEU A 261 1.54 14.90 21.31
CA LEU A 261 1.63 15.09 22.75
C LEU A 261 0.26 14.87 23.40
N VAL A 262 0.22 14.09 24.48
CA VAL A 262 -0.95 14.01 25.36
C VAL A 262 -1.00 15.30 26.17
N THR A 263 -2.02 16.11 25.90
CA THR A 263 -2.18 17.45 26.49
C THR A 263 -3.11 17.46 27.69
N SER A 264 -3.99 16.47 27.79
CA SER A 264 -4.89 16.30 28.93
C SER A 264 -5.10 14.83 29.22
N MET A 265 -5.10 14.49 30.51
CA MET A 265 -5.49 13.18 31.03
C MET A 265 -6.17 13.43 32.37
N ARG A 266 -7.45 13.08 32.47
CA ARG A 266 -8.28 13.35 33.65
C ARG A 266 -9.00 12.09 34.08
N ALA A 267 -9.01 11.82 35.39
CA ALA A 267 -9.92 10.88 36.02
C ALA A 267 -10.99 11.71 36.75
N GLY A 268 -12.25 11.58 36.36
CA GLY A 268 -13.33 12.48 36.77
C GLY A 268 -12.96 13.95 36.54
N ASN A 269 -12.96 14.75 37.60
CA ASN A 269 -12.55 16.16 37.58
C ASN A 269 -11.06 16.40 37.96
N ILE A 270 -10.25 15.36 38.14
CA ILE A 270 -8.85 15.46 38.59
C ILE A 270 -7.90 15.24 37.41
N SER A 271 -6.90 16.11 37.27
CA SER A 271 -5.82 15.91 36.31
C SER A 271 -4.88 14.83 36.80
N VAL A 272 -4.65 13.81 35.98
CA VAL A 272 -3.76 12.67 36.27
C VAL A 272 -2.64 12.54 35.24
N LEU A 273 -2.43 13.57 34.42
CA LEU A 273 -1.34 13.64 33.46
C LEU A 273 0.02 13.63 34.16
N GLY A 274 0.84 12.62 33.85
CA GLY A 274 2.22 12.52 34.33
C GLY A 274 3.15 13.57 33.74
N SER A 275 4.28 13.80 34.41
CA SER A 275 5.38 14.64 33.92
C SER A 275 6.65 13.80 33.77
N PRO A 276 7.26 13.72 32.57
CA PRO A 276 6.83 14.37 31.33
C PRO A 276 5.55 13.76 30.75
N ALA A 277 4.78 14.56 30.01
CA ALA A 277 3.58 14.08 29.34
C ALA A 277 3.94 13.06 28.24
N PRO A 278 3.17 11.97 28.09
CA PRO A 278 3.43 10.97 27.07
C PRO A 278 3.19 11.52 25.66
N VAL A 279 3.85 10.92 24.68
CA VAL A 279 3.69 11.21 23.25
C VAL A 279 3.27 9.91 22.57
N THR A 280 2.33 9.99 21.64
CA THR A 280 1.89 8.83 20.86
C THR A 280 2.98 8.38 19.89
N ASP A 281 3.08 7.08 19.64
CA ASP A 281 3.97 6.52 18.62
C ASP A 281 3.46 6.81 17.19
N ALA A 282 4.16 6.30 16.19
CA ALA A 282 3.78 6.44 14.78
C ALA A 282 2.43 5.78 14.44
N ALA A 283 1.98 4.81 15.25
CA ALA A 283 0.70 4.13 15.11
C ALA A 283 -0.40 4.78 15.97
N GLY A 284 -0.13 5.90 16.64
CA GLY A 284 -1.10 6.57 17.49
C GLY A 284 -1.32 5.91 18.85
N ARG A 285 -0.37 5.09 19.30
CA ARG A 285 -0.45 4.39 20.60
C ARG A 285 0.35 5.10 21.68
N PHE A 286 -0.11 5.03 22.91
CA PHE A 286 0.67 5.44 24.07
C PHE A 286 0.33 4.59 25.29
N THR A 287 1.25 4.54 26.24
CA THR A 287 1.01 3.95 27.56
C THR A 287 1.31 4.99 28.62
N SER A 288 0.45 5.06 29.64
CA SER A 288 0.65 5.90 30.81
C SER A 288 0.07 5.21 32.03
N PHE A 289 0.29 5.77 33.22
CA PHE A 289 -0.33 5.28 34.44
C PHE A 289 -0.65 6.45 35.36
N PHE A 290 -1.59 6.23 36.27
CA PHE A 290 -1.87 7.15 37.35
C PHE A 290 -2.22 6.42 38.64
N VAL A 291 -2.09 7.15 39.75
CA VAL A 291 -2.56 6.71 41.06
C VAL A 291 -4.01 7.14 41.21
N VAL A 292 -4.92 6.20 41.51
CA VAL A 292 -6.35 6.46 41.69
C VAL A 292 -6.54 7.53 42.76
N PRO A 293 -7.13 8.70 42.44
CA PRO A 293 -7.42 9.73 43.42
C PRO A 293 -8.42 9.26 44.48
N LEU A 294 -8.60 10.08 45.52
CA LEU A 294 -9.63 9.83 46.52
C LEU A 294 -11.02 10.18 45.97
N PHE A 295 -11.69 9.20 45.38
CA PHE A 295 -13.07 9.27 44.91
C PHE A 295 -14.01 8.48 45.82
N LEU A 296 -15.32 8.77 45.72
CA LEU A 296 -16.34 7.89 46.27
C LEU A 296 -16.39 6.59 45.47
N PRO A 297 -16.81 5.46 46.07
CA PRO A 297 -16.99 4.22 45.33
C PRO A 297 -18.02 4.37 44.21
N GLY A 298 -17.70 3.87 43.02
CA GLY A 298 -18.55 4.02 41.83
C GLY A 298 -17.77 3.98 40.52
N GLU A 299 -18.46 4.24 39.41
CA GLU A 299 -17.86 4.40 38.08
C GLU A 299 -17.35 5.83 37.90
N GLU A 300 -16.12 5.95 37.39
CA GLU A 300 -15.49 7.22 37.10
C GLU A 300 -14.95 7.22 35.67
N SER A 301 -15.06 8.37 35.01
CA SER A 301 -14.60 8.52 33.62
C SER A 301 -13.11 8.85 33.57
N ILE A 302 -12.40 8.28 32.59
CA ILE A 302 -11.06 8.70 32.19
C ILE A 302 -11.16 9.36 30.82
N VAL A 303 -10.76 10.63 30.74
CA VAL A 303 -10.77 11.43 29.52
C VAL A 303 -9.34 11.77 29.15
N VAL A 304 -8.93 11.40 27.93
CA VAL A 304 -7.59 11.71 27.40
C VAL A 304 -7.71 12.48 26.10
N THR A 305 -6.92 13.56 25.99
CA THR A 305 -6.81 14.37 24.78
C THR A 305 -5.36 14.37 24.27
N ALA A 306 -5.15 13.86 23.06
CA ALA A 306 -3.87 13.87 22.36
C ALA A 306 -4.06 14.37 20.92
N GLY A 307 -3.22 15.32 20.49
CA GLY A 307 -3.29 15.87 19.12
C GLY A 307 -4.66 16.45 18.74
N GLY A 308 -5.40 16.99 19.71
CA GLY A 308 -6.76 17.51 19.53
C GLY A 308 -7.87 16.45 19.44
N THR A 309 -7.54 15.16 19.52
CA THR A 309 -8.52 14.06 19.56
C THR A 309 -8.74 13.63 21.00
N THR A 310 -10.01 13.41 21.38
CA THR A 310 -10.38 12.97 22.72
C THR A 310 -10.98 11.58 22.67
N ALA A 311 -10.58 10.74 23.62
CA ALA A 311 -11.23 9.46 23.89
C ALA A 311 -11.61 9.37 25.37
N VAL A 312 -12.61 8.55 25.65
CA VAL A 312 -13.16 8.35 26.99
C VAL A 312 -13.23 6.85 27.25
N THR A 313 -12.89 6.45 28.46
CA THR A 313 -13.13 5.12 29.01
C THR A 313 -13.58 5.25 30.46
N GLU A 314 -13.98 4.16 31.09
CA GLU A 314 -14.47 4.13 32.46
C GLU A 314 -13.60 3.21 33.30
N PHE A 315 -13.55 3.48 34.60
CA PHE A 315 -12.96 2.59 35.59
C PHE A 315 -13.79 2.61 36.87
N THR A 316 -13.76 1.52 37.64
CA THR A 316 -14.53 1.42 38.89
C THR A 316 -13.65 1.68 40.11
N VAL A 317 -14.01 2.68 40.91
CA VAL A 317 -13.46 2.92 42.25
C VAL A 317 -14.15 1.99 43.24
N ARG A 318 -13.39 1.13 43.90
CA ARG A 318 -13.92 0.21 44.91
C ARG A 318 -14.02 0.88 46.27
N ASP A 319 -14.97 0.41 47.08
CA ASP A 319 -15.05 0.78 48.50
C ASP A 319 -13.94 0.08 49.31
N GLY A 320 -13.31 0.83 50.21
CA GLY A 320 -12.21 0.36 51.05
C GLY A 320 -11.18 1.43 51.40
N PRO A 321 -10.17 1.08 52.22
CA PRO A 321 -9.14 2.01 52.66
C PRO A 321 -8.23 2.44 51.51
N VAL A 322 -7.63 3.62 51.65
CA VAL A 322 -6.56 4.09 50.75
C VAL A 322 -5.39 3.12 50.84
N VAL A 323 -4.93 2.64 49.68
CA VAL A 323 -3.74 1.80 49.55
C VAL A 323 -2.55 2.64 49.11
N SER A 324 -1.34 2.26 49.50
CA SER A 324 -0.11 2.88 49.00
C SER A 324 0.61 1.88 48.11
N GLN A 325 0.41 2.00 46.80
CA GLN A 325 1.13 1.18 45.82
C GLN A 325 2.34 1.96 45.29
N PRO A 326 3.55 1.37 45.23
CA PRO A 326 4.67 2.05 44.59
C PRO A 326 4.33 2.27 43.12
N THR A 327 4.41 3.54 42.65
CA THR A 327 4.26 3.86 41.22
C THR A 327 5.14 2.94 40.40
N PRO A 328 4.71 2.47 39.21
CA PRO A 328 5.58 1.72 38.34
C PRO A 328 6.82 2.58 38.12
N SER A 329 7.96 2.12 38.65
CA SER A 329 9.23 2.58 38.12
C SER A 329 9.20 2.18 36.65
N PRO A 330 9.62 3.03 35.71
CA PRO A 330 9.70 2.57 34.33
C PRO A 330 10.63 1.36 34.31
N ASP A 331 10.07 0.18 34.05
CA ASP A 331 10.83 -1.06 33.92
C ASP A 331 11.58 -0.99 32.59
N LEU A 332 12.75 -0.37 32.62
CA LEU A 332 13.78 -0.54 31.61
C LEU A 332 15.13 -0.58 32.32
N THR A 333 15.36 -1.60 33.15
CA THR A 333 16.70 -1.91 33.64
C THR A 333 17.52 -2.63 32.58
N THR A 334 17.75 -1.97 31.44
CA THR A 334 18.69 -2.47 30.43
C THR A 334 20.11 -2.20 30.93
N GLY A 335 20.99 -3.20 30.86
CA GLY A 335 22.39 -3.03 31.26
C GLY A 335 23.03 -1.86 30.50
N ALA A 336 23.88 -1.07 31.15
CA ALA A 336 24.37 0.19 30.58
C ALA A 336 25.03 0.04 29.18
N ALA A 337 25.70 -1.09 28.93
CA ALA A 337 26.30 -1.39 27.63
C ALA A 337 25.27 -1.66 26.53
N GLU A 338 24.15 -2.29 26.87
CA GLU A 338 23.06 -2.62 25.94
C GLU A 338 22.16 -1.40 25.71
N ALA A 339 21.85 -0.66 26.77
CA ALA A 339 21.13 0.61 26.73
C ALA A 339 21.80 1.64 25.80
N LEU A 340 23.13 1.62 25.73
CA LEU A 340 23.95 2.54 24.95
C LEU A 340 24.56 1.88 23.70
N VAL A 341 24.02 0.72 23.27
CA VAL A 341 24.61 -0.10 22.20
C VAL A 341 24.79 0.66 20.89
N THR A 342 23.89 1.60 20.58
CA THR A 342 23.94 2.43 19.38
C THR A 342 25.14 3.39 19.40
N LEU A 343 25.62 3.80 20.57
CA LEU A 343 26.80 4.66 20.75
C LEU A 343 28.09 3.86 20.92
N THR A 344 28.05 2.69 21.57
CA THR A 344 29.23 1.85 21.78
C THR A 344 29.64 1.09 20.52
N ARG A 345 28.69 0.55 19.74
CA ARG A 345 28.99 -0.21 18.50
C ARG A 345 29.63 0.65 17.41
N GLY A 346 29.47 1.97 17.47
CA GLY A 346 30.09 2.92 16.55
C GLY A 346 31.40 3.54 17.06
N ASP A 347 31.95 3.02 18.16
CA ASP A 347 33.09 3.57 18.94
C ASP A 347 32.93 5.07 19.26
N ASN A 348 31.68 5.49 19.42
CA ASN A 348 31.36 6.90 19.62
C ASN A 348 31.26 7.26 21.10
N LEU A 349 30.82 6.33 21.95
CA LEU A 349 30.71 6.57 23.39
C LEU A 349 32.09 6.64 24.05
N VAL A 350 32.37 7.74 24.75
CA VAL A 350 33.56 7.91 25.58
C VAL A 350 33.28 7.50 27.01
N ARG A 351 32.28 8.12 27.66
CA ARG A 351 31.86 7.77 29.02
C ARG A 351 30.51 8.37 29.40
N VAL A 352 29.95 7.87 30.48
CA VAL A 352 28.70 8.34 31.10
C VAL A 352 28.91 8.62 32.58
N TRP A 353 28.30 9.69 33.09
CA TRP A 353 28.23 10.02 34.51
C TRP A 353 26.80 10.29 34.96
N HIS A 354 26.52 9.97 36.20
CA HIS A 354 25.30 10.34 36.90
C HIS A 354 25.63 10.85 38.30
N PHE A 355 24.97 11.93 38.70
CA PHE A 355 25.03 12.42 40.08
C PHE A 355 23.69 12.15 40.76
N ASP A 356 23.74 11.36 41.84
CA ASP A 356 22.58 11.10 42.67
C ASP A 356 22.47 12.17 43.77
N ASN A 357 21.42 12.99 43.72
CA ASN A 357 21.25 14.11 44.63
C ASN A 357 20.82 13.68 46.05
N GLY A 358 20.27 12.49 46.23
CA GLY A 358 19.88 11.97 47.56
C GLY A 358 21.09 11.51 48.37
N SER A 359 21.93 10.70 47.77
CA SER A 359 23.16 10.14 48.36
C SER A 359 24.40 11.02 48.20
N LYS A 360 24.33 12.06 47.35
CA LYS A 360 25.46 12.96 47.01
C LYS A 360 26.66 12.22 46.40
N ARG A 361 26.39 11.22 45.55
CA ARG A 361 27.45 10.38 44.93
C ARG A 361 27.43 10.48 43.41
N TRP A 362 28.62 10.37 42.83
CA TRP A 362 28.81 10.18 41.40
C TRP A 362 28.94 8.70 41.06
N THR A 363 28.30 8.29 39.97
CA THR A 363 28.49 6.99 39.33
C THR A 363 28.92 7.20 37.87
N PHE A 364 29.58 6.20 37.29
CA PHE A 364 30.06 6.29 35.91
C PHE A 364 30.00 4.95 35.17
N PHE A 365 30.02 5.04 33.84
CA PHE A 365 30.22 3.95 32.90
C PHE A 365 31.21 4.36 31.80
N ASP A 366 32.14 3.47 31.46
CA ASP A 366 33.08 3.60 30.36
C ASP A 366 33.09 2.28 29.56
N PRO A 367 32.88 2.31 28.23
CA PRO A 367 32.74 1.10 27.43
C PRO A 367 34.07 0.37 27.19
N ARG A 368 35.23 0.98 27.49
CA ARG A 368 36.52 0.36 27.23
C ARG A 368 36.76 -0.82 28.17
N PRO A 369 37.30 -1.95 27.69
CA PRO A 369 37.52 -3.16 28.50
C PRO A 369 38.30 -2.92 29.79
N ALA A 370 39.23 -1.96 29.80
CA ALA A 370 40.02 -1.58 30.98
C ALA A 370 39.18 -1.11 32.19
N PHE A 371 37.94 -0.64 31.95
CA PHE A 371 37.05 -0.11 33.00
C PHE A 371 35.89 -1.05 33.36
N ALA A 372 35.81 -2.25 32.76
CA ALA A 372 34.69 -3.17 32.97
C ALA A 372 34.42 -3.47 34.46
N ASN A 373 35.48 -3.63 35.27
CA ASN A 373 35.40 -3.90 36.70
C ASN A 373 35.16 -2.63 37.56
N ALA A 374 35.47 -1.44 37.03
CA ALA A 374 35.35 -0.18 37.74
C ALA A 374 34.00 0.53 37.50
N ASN A 375 33.28 0.15 36.44
CA ASN A 375 31.97 0.72 36.10
C ASN A 375 30.96 0.56 37.25
N THR A 376 30.33 1.65 37.64
CA THR A 376 29.36 1.70 38.76
C THR A 376 27.92 1.90 38.28
N ILE A 377 27.72 2.49 37.10
CA ILE A 377 26.43 2.44 36.40
C ILE A 377 26.34 1.06 35.73
N LYS A 378 25.67 0.11 36.40
CA LYS A 378 25.40 -1.22 35.84
C LYS A 378 24.16 -1.23 34.94
N VAL A 379 23.22 -0.34 35.24
CA VAL A 379 21.92 -0.21 34.62
C VAL A 379 21.65 1.27 34.37
N MET A 380 21.04 1.60 33.23
CA MET A 380 20.51 2.94 33.00
C MET A 380 19.07 2.98 33.52
N GLU A 381 18.80 3.82 34.51
CA GLU A 381 17.52 3.88 35.19
C GLU A 381 16.71 5.04 34.63
N SER A 382 15.44 4.78 34.33
CA SER A 382 14.57 5.83 33.79
C SER A 382 14.24 6.90 34.82
N GLY A 383 14.04 8.13 34.36
CA GLY A 383 13.82 9.31 35.20
C GLY A 383 15.11 9.91 35.76
N LYS A 384 16.27 9.27 35.54
CA LYS A 384 17.58 9.85 35.88
C LYS A 384 18.12 10.67 34.73
N VAL A 385 19.03 11.58 35.07
CA VAL A 385 19.77 12.38 34.09
C VAL A 385 21.22 11.93 34.06
N TYR A 386 21.75 11.75 32.86
CA TYR A 386 23.10 11.28 32.60
C TYR A 386 23.88 12.28 31.75
N TRP A 387 25.13 12.52 32.13
CA TRP A 387 26.10 13.20 31.30
C TRP A 387 26.78 12.19 30.39
N VAL A 388 26.59 12.29 29.08
CA VAL A 388 27.11 11.36 28.08
C VAL A 388 28.12 12.08 27.19
N GLN A 389 29.36 11.60 27.20
CA GLN A 389 30.42 12.12 26.34
C GLN A 389 30.58 11.27 25.09
N VAL A 390 30.56 11.90 23.92
CA VAL A 390 30.71 11.22 22.62
C VAL A 390 31.79 11.88 21.74
N ASN A 391 32.37 11.11 20.81
CA ASN A 391 33.47 11.54 19.92
C ASN A 391 33.01 12.29 18.67
N LYS A 392 31.78 12.04 18.19
CA LYS A 392 31.20 12.62 16.97
C LYS A 392 29.68 12.78 17.12
N ASN A 393 29.11 13.69 16.34
CA ASN A 393 27.66 13.86 16.26
C ASN A 393 27.00 12.55 15.76
N GLN A 394 25.88 12.18 16.35
CA GLN A 394 25.15 10.97 15.97
C GLN A 394 23.67 11.08 16.33
N SER A 395 22.80 10.61 15.44
CA SER A 395 21.42 10.27 15.78
C SER A 395 21.40 8.83 16.30
N ALA A 396 20.93 8.64 17.54
CA ALA A 396 20.99 7.37 18.24
C ALA A 396 19.60 7.02 18.81
N MET A 397 19.19 5.76 18.63
CA MET A 397 18.06 5.20 19.36
C MET A 397 18.50 4.90 20.79
N LEU A 398 17.97 5.66 21.77
CA LEU A 398 18.23 5.54 23.20
C LEU A 398 16.88 5.54 23.94
N ASN A 399 16.70 4.58 24.84
CA ASN A 399 15.47 4.41 25.62
C ASN A 399 14.17 4.44 24.77
N GLY A 400 14.18 3.79 23.60
CA GLY A 400 13.03 3.77 22.68
C GLY A 400 12.76 5.08 21.92
N LYS A 401 13.63 6.09 22.06
CA LYS A 401 13.52 7.40 21.39
C LYS A 401 14.74 7.68 20.53
N VAL A 402 14.54 8.34 19.38
CA VAL A 402 15.64 8.89 18.58
C VAL A 402 16.13 10.18 19.22
N VAL A 403 17.41 10.20 19.61
CA VAL A 403 18.08 11.34 20.26
C VAL A 403 19.27 11.77 19.40
N GLU A 404 19.39 13.07 19.15
CA GLU A 404 20.60 13.64 18.56
C GLU A 404 21.61 13.98 19.66
N VAL A 405 22.80 13.38 19.56
CA VAL A 405 23.95 13.71 20.41
C VAL A 405 25.00 14.45 19.59
N PHE A 406 25.60 15.47 20.19
CA PHE A 406 26.66 16.28 19.60
C PHE A 406 28.02 15.91 20.18
N GLN A 407 29.09 16.06 19.41
CA GLN A 407 30.46 15.84 19.85
C GLN A 407 30.72 16.59 21.17
N GLY A 408 31.27 15.89 22.15
CA GLY A 408 31.46 16.41 23.51
C GLY A 408 30.39 15.92 24.49
N TRP A 409 30.08 16.74 25.49
CA TRP A 409 29.17 16.39 26.58
C TRP A 409 27.71 16.71 26.24
N ASN A 410 26.85 15.72 26.45
CA ASN A 410 25.40 15.82 26.28
C ASN A 410 24.73 15.50 27.61
N LEU A 411 23.72 16.28 27.98
CA LEU A 411 22.90 16.01 29.15
C LEU A 411 21.63 15.30 28.70
N LEU A 412 21.49 14.02 29.04
CA LEU A 412 20.41 13.18 28.56
C LEU A 412 19.51 12.75 29.72
N PRO A 413 18.22 13.10 29.73
CA PRO A 413 17.24 12.41 30.55
C PRO A 413 17.06 10.99 30.00
N TRP A 414 17.05 10.00 30.89
CA TRP A 414 16.84 8.60 30.53
C TRP A 414 15.37 8.24 30.58
#